data_AF-Q5IB10-F1
#
_entry.id   AF-Q5IB10-F1
#
_cell.length_a   1.000
_cell.length_b   1.000
_cell.length_c   1.000
_cell.angle_alpha   90.00
_cell.angle_beta   90.00
_cell.angle_gamma   90.00
#
_symmetry.space_group_name_H-M   'P 1'
#
loop_
_entity.id
_entity.type
_entity.pdbx_description
1 polymer ?
#
loop_
_entity_poly.entity_id
_entity_poly.type
_entity_poly.pdbx_seq_one_letter_code
_entity_poly.pdbx_strand_id
1 'polypeptide(L)'
;QNAVYHGQKQYRDDRDANQPLLNFARCLVHMAVDTDEVYMTTKLAGKNTFFLPFNKGFNFGKGNPINPHGHKTAYLWQEVFRKESIANIIQHFIRLDGSSKKQLDKRTLFFPRYHQMDVVRRLVDHCSVNGVGQTYLIQHSAGSGKSNSITWAAYQLIETYPISDDLPGSRGKEVPLFDSVIVVTDRRLLDKQLRDNIKEFSEVKNIVAPAFKSSELKSALENGKKIIITTIQKFPYIVDGIADLSDRRFAVIIDEAHSSQDGHNQDKLNEAMGFVSEDVLDKALQSAKNRKMRSNASYFAFTATPKNTTLEKFGQRQADGTYVPFHLYSMKQAIEEGF
;
A
#
# COMPACT_ATOMS: atom_id res chain seq x y z
N GLN A 1 2.66 22.49 -26.23
CA GLN A 1 2.74 21.17 -26.91
C GLN A 1 2.82 20.14 -25.81
N ASN A 2 1.81 19.28 -25.68
CA ASN A 2 1.65 18.46 -24.47
C ASN A 2 2.28 17.08 -24.69
N ALA A 3 2.93 16.54 -23.67
CA ALA A 3 3.57 15.22 -23.68
C ALA A 3 2.59 14.09 -23.88
N VAL A 4 1.33 14.28 -23.45
CA VAL A 4 0.20 13.42 -23.79
C VAL A 4 0.13 13.21 -25.30
N TYR A 5 0.24 14.28 -26.07
CA TYR A 5 0.02 14.21 -27.51
C TYR A 5 1.28 13.78 -28.25
N HIS A 6 2.43 14.41 -28.04
CA HIS A 6 3.63 14.10 -28.83
C HIS A 6 4.44 12.94 -28.26
N GLY A 7 4.63 12.88 -26.94
CA GLY A 7 5.44 11.84 -26.29
C GLY A 7 4.80 10.45 -26.37
N GLN A 8 3.52 10.34 -26.01
CA GLN A 8 2.82 9.06 -26.12
C GLN A 8 2.67 8.62 -27.59
N LYS A 9 2.38 9.57 -28.51
CA LYS A 9 2.29 9.26 -29.94
C LYS A 9 3.61 8.74 -30.48
N GLN A 10 4.73 9.37 -30.14
CA GLN A 10 6.06 8.91 -30.54
C GLN A 10 6.32 7.48 -30.08
N TYR A 11 5.98 7.13 -28.82
CA TYR A 11 6.11 5.75 -28.34
C TYR A 11 5.19 4.76 -29.05
N ARG A 12 3.98 5.18 -29.46
CA ARG A 12 3.00 4.33 -30.14
C ARG A 12 3.30 4.10 -31.61
N ASP A 13 3.76 5.14 -32.30
CA ASP A 13 3.83 5.19 -33.77
C ASP A 13 5.26 5.13 -34.32
N ASP A 14 6.24 5.71 -33.62
CA ASP A 14 7.59 5.93 -34.18
C ASP A 14 8.68 5.04 -33.56
N ARG A 15 8.45 4.49 -32.35
CA ARG A 15 9.45 3.70 -31.61
C ARG A 15 9.32 2.21 -31.93
N ASP A 16 10.42 1.60 -32.35
CA ASP A 16 10.52 0.15 -32.53
C ASP A 16 10.77 -0.55 -31.18
N ALA A 17 9.73 -1.18 -30.65
CA ALA A 17 9.76 -1.91 -29.38
C ALA A 17 10.69 -3.15 -29.40
N ASN A 18 11.18 -3.58 -30.57
CA ASN A 18 12.16 -4.67 -30.69
C ASN A 18 13.60 -4.20 -30.48
N GLN A 19 13.84 -2.88 -30.39
CA GLN A 19 15.15 -2.37 -30.04
C GLN A 19 15.55 -2.88 -28.65
N PRO A 20 16.77 -3.41 -28.45
CA PRO A 20 17.16 -4.03 -27.19
C PRO A 20 16.92 -3.16 -25.95
N LEU A 21 17.07 -1.84 -26.05
CA LEU A 21 16.82 -0.90 -24.96
C LEU A 21 15.34 -0.82 -24.55
N LEU A 22 14.41 -1.01 -25.49
CA LEU A 22 12.97 -0.86 -25.29
C LEU A 22 12.25 -2.18 -25.03
N ASN A 23 12.99 -3.30 -25.04
CA ASN A 23 12.42 -4.62 -24.75
C ASN A 23 11.74 -4.64 -23.38
N PHE A 24 10.61 -5.32 -23.33
CA PHE A 24 9.85 -5.55 -22.10
C PHE A 24 10.74 -6.16 -21.01
N ALA A 25 10.60 -5.65 -19.78
CA ALA A 25 11.40 -6.01 -18.61
C ALA A 25 12.92 -5.74 -18.71
N ARG A 26 13.41 -5.15 -19.80
CA ARG A 26 14.75 -4.52 -19.87
C ARG A 26 14.65 -3.02 -19.63
N CYS A 27 13.70 -2.35 -20.28
CA CYS A 27 13.26 -1.03 -19.86
C CYS A 27 12.27 -1.20 -18.71
N LEU A 28 12.59 -0.66 -17.54
CA LEU A 28 11.74 -0.78 -16.35
C LEU A 28 10.47 0.06 -16.47
N VAL A 29 10.59 1.22 -17.11
CA VAL A 29 9.49 2.16 -17.34
C VAL A 29 9.85 3.11 -18.48
N HIS A 30 8.88 3.41 -19.33
CA HIS A 30 8.93 4.47 -20.34
C HIS A 30 8.15 5.67 -19.83
N MET A 31 8.73 6.86 -19.88
CA MET A 31 8.13 8.10 -19.38
C MET A 31 7.93 9.10 -20.52
N ALA A 32 6.72 9.63 -20.66
CA ALA A 32 6.39 10.77 -21.51
C ALA A 32 6.09 11.98 -20.62
N VAL A 33 6.85 13.07 -20.78
CA VAL A 33 6.92 14.18 -19.82
C VAL A 33 6.80 15.52 -20.54
N ASP A 34 5.93 16.41 -20.07
CA ASP A 34 5.94 17.84 -20.43
C ASP A 34 6.11 18.72 -19.18
N THR A 35 5.79 20.00 -19.29
CA THR A 35 5.91 20.98 -18.21
C THR A 35 4.88 20.79 -17.09
N ASP A 36 3.78 20.07 -17.37
CA ASP A 36 2.59 19.99 -16.52
C ASP A 36 2.29 18.58 -16.04
N GLU A 37 2.48 17.55 -16.87
CA GLU A 37 2.08 16.17 -16.62
C GLU A 37 3.14 15.12 -17.03
N VAL A 38 3.12 13.98 -16.34
CA VAL A 38 3.93 12.79 -16.60
C VAL A 38 3.03 11.60 -16.84
N TYR A 39 3.37 10.81 -17.85
CA TYR A 39 2.72 9.55 -18.19
C TYR A 39 3.75 8.45 -18.32
N MET A 40 3.37 7.24 -17.93
CA MET A 40 4.28 6.11 -17.89
C MET A 40 3.66 4.84 -18.49
N THR A 41 4.51 3.95 -18.98
CA THR A 41 4.13 2.57 -19.33
C THR A 41 5.29 1.61 -19.10
N THR A 42 5.00 0.37 -18.73
CA THR A 42 6.03 -0.66 -18.51
C THR A 42 6.20 -1.59 -19.72
N LYS A 43 5.33 -1.48 -20.73
CA LYS A 43 5.37 -2.32 -21.94
C LYS A 43 4.86 -1.55 -23.15
N LEU A 44 5.69 -1.43 -24.18
CA LEU A 44 5.27 -0.95 -25.49
C LEU A 44 4.53 -2.04 -26.25
N ALA A 45 3.38 -1.69 -26.82
CA ALA A 45 2.51 -2.54 -27.63
C ALA A 45 2.05 -1.80 -28.91
N GLY A 46 2.94 -0.98 -29.49
CA GLY A 46 2.64 -0.11 -30.63
C GLY A 46 1.44 0.80 -30.34
N LYS A 47 0.49 0.87 -31.27
CA LYS A 47 -0.74 1.67 -31.11
C LYS A 47 -1.57 1.31 -29.88
N ASN A 48 -1.49 0.06 -29.42
CA ASN A 48 -2.22 -0.43 -28.25
C ASN A 48 -1.50 -0.13 -26.92
N THR A 49 -0.37 0.62 -26.96
CA THR A 49 0.35 1.00 -25.74
C THR A 49 -0.55 1.86 -24.85
N PHE A 50 -0.79 1.35 -23.64
CA PHE A 50 -1.53 2.05 -22.61
C PHE A 50 -0.57 2.81 -21.69
N PHE A 51 -0.87 4.09 -21.47
CA PHE A 51 -0.10 4.98 -20.62
C PHE A 51 -0.90 5.33 -19.37
N LEU A 52 -0.29 5.14 -18.20
CA LEU A 52 -0.83 5.51 -16.91
C LEU A 52 -0.33 6.91 -16.53
N PRO A 53 -1.16 7.77 -15.92
CA PRO A 53 -0.66 9.00 -15.31
C PRO A 53 0.29 8.67 -14.15
N PHE A 54 1.34 9.46 -14.02
CA PHE A 54 2.30 9.38 -12.92
C PHE A 54 2.41 10.75 -12.24
N ASN A 55 1.26 11.30 -11.83
CA ASN A 55 1.13 12.68 -11.34
C ASN A 55 0.77 12.72 -9.84
N LYS A 56 1.08 13.84 -9.17
CA LYS A 56 0.84 14.05 -7.73
C LYS A 56 -0.63 14.18 -7.36
N GLY A 57 -1.47 14.62 -8.29
CA GLY A 57 -2.80 15.15 -8.03
C GLY A 57 -2.76 16.61 -7.58
N PHE A 58 -3.85 17.34 -7.83
CA PHE A 58 -3.98 18.74 -7.41
C PHE A 58 -5.44 19.07 -7.06
N ASN A 59 -5.68 19.68 -5.90
CA ASN A 59 -7.04 20.00 -5.40
C ASN A 59 -8.02 18.82 -5.50
N PHE A 60 -7.56 17.66 -5.00
CA PHE A 60 -8.25 16.37 -5.06
C PHE A 60 -8.50 15.82 -6.47
N GLY A 61 -8.02 16.48 -7.53
CA GLY A 61 -8.16 16.07 -8.93
C GLY A 61 -6.82 15.61 -9.54
N LYS A 62 -6.81 15.43 -10.86
CA LYS A 62 -5.63 15.03 -11.63
C LYS A 62 -4.56 16.13 -11.73
N GLY A 63 -3.44 15.79 -12.35
CA GLY A 63 -2.36 16.73 -12.69
C GLY A 63 -1.41 16.94 -11.52
N ASN A 64 -0.67 18.05 -11.54
CA ASN A 64 0.38 18.35 -10.55
C ASN A 64 0.16 19.74 -9.93
N PRO A 65 0.56 19.95 -8.66
CA PRO A 65 0.57 21.28 -8.05
C PRO A 65 1.45 22.26 -8.80
N ILE A 66 1.14 23.55 -8.69
CA ILE A 66 1.98 24.62 -9.23
C ILE A 66 3.33 24.61 -8.50
N ASN A 67 4.41 24.67 -9.26
CA ASN A 67 5.76 24.85 -8.74
C ASN A 67 6.20 26.31 -8.97
N PRO A 68 6.33 27.15 -7.91
CA PRO A 68 6.74 28.54 -8.06
C PRO A 68 8.14 28.73 -8.67
N HIS A 69 8.97 27.69 -8.63
CA HIS A 69 10.38 27.73 -9.02
C HIS A 69 10.69 26.88 -10.27
N GLY A 70 9.67 26.42 -11.02
CA GLY A 70 9.91 25.63 -12.23
C GLY A 70 8.67 24.93 -12.78
N HIS A 71 8.90 23.84 -13.50
CA HIS A 71 7.81 23.03 -14.07
C HIS A 71 7.07 22.25 -12.98
N LYS A 72 5.78 21.98 -13.21
CA LYS A 72 4.97 21.15 -12.29
C LYS A 72 5.47 19.72 -12.22
N THR A 73 6.16 19.27 -13.26
CA THR A 73 6.80 17.94 -13.38
C THR A 73 8.18 17.86 -12.74
N ALA A 74 8.66 18.94 -12.08
CA ALA A 74 10.01 18.97 -11.53
C ALA A 74 10.30 17.89 -10.48
N TYR A 75 9.27 17.38 -9.79
CA TYR A 75 9.40 16.24 -8.88
C TYR A 75 9.98 14.99 -9.57
N LEU A 76 9.81 14.85 -10.89
CA LEU A 76 10.34 13.69 -11.58
C LEU A 76 11.86 13.60 -11.44
N TRP A 77 12.60 14.69 -11.66
CA TRP A 77 14.05 14.71 -11.46
C TRP A 77 14.47 15.10 -10.03
N GLN A 78 13.66 15.90 -9.35
CA GLN A 78 13.97 16.36 -8.00
C GLN A 78 13.63 15.35 -6.91
N GLU A 79 12.83 14.32 -7.17
CA GLU A 79 12.37 13.37 -6.16
C GLU A 79 12.46 11.93 -6.68
N VAL A 80 11.92 11.67 -7.87
CA VAL A 80 11.78 10.29 -8.39
C VAL A 80 13.10 9.77 -8.97
N PHE A 81 13.84 10.59 -9.72
CA PHE A 81 15.12 10.20 -10.33
C PHE A 81 16.36 10.49 -9.48
N ARG A 82 16.19 10.82 -8.20
CA ARG A 82 17.32 10.82 -7.26
C ARG A 82 17.89 9.41 -7.14
N LYS A 83 19.20 9.31 -6.90
CA LYS A 83 19.91 8.03 -6.80
C LYS A 83 19.25 7.08 -5.80
N GLU A 84 18.97 7.58 -4.60
CA GLU A 84 18.36 6.83 -3.50
C GLU A 84 16.93 6.40 -3.85
N SER A 85 16.21 7.28 -4.54
CA SER A 85 14.83 7.05 -4.98
C SER A 85 14.75 5.97 -6.05
N ILE A 86 15.63 6.00 -7.06
CA ILE A 86 15.72 4.96 -8.09
C ILE A 86 16.11 3.61 -7.45
N ALA A 87 17.10 3.60 -6.55
CA ALA A 87 17.49 2.39 -5.84
C ALA A 87 16.31 1.79 -5.06
N ASN A 88 15.58 2.61 -4.30
CA ASN A 88 14.39 2.20 -3.58
C ASN A 88 13.27 1.70 -4.52
N ILE A 89 13.04 2.35 -5.67
CA ILE A 89 12.06 1.89 -6.67
C ILE A 89 12.43 0.51 -7.20
N ILE A 90 13.69 0.32 -7.60
CA ILE A 90 14.17 -0.94 -8.17
C ILE A 90 14.10 -2.07 -7.13
N GLN A 91 14.52 -1.79 -5.90
CA GLN A 91 14.61 -2.80 -4.84
C GLN A 91 13.25 -3.17 -4.25
N HIS A 92 12.35 -2.20 -4.04
CA HIS A 92 11.16 -2.40 -3.21
C HIS A 92 9.82 -2.17 -3.91
N PHE A 93 9.80 -1.61 -5.13
CA PHE A 93 8.54 -1.33 -5.84
C PHE A 93 8.39 -2.12 -7.14
N ILE A 94 9.46 -2.27 -7.92
CA ILE A 94 9.37 -2.96 -9.21
C ILE A 94 9.10 -4.45 -8.98
N ARG A 95 8.06 -4.95 -9.65
CA ARG A 95 7.62 -6.34 -9.50
C ARG A 95 7.26 -6.93 -10.85
N LEU A 96 7.77 -8.11 -11.16
CA LEU A 96 7.45 -8.83 -12.38
C LEU A 96 6.60 -10.05 -12.07
N ASP A 97 5.31 -9.98 -12.36
CA ASP A 97 4.33 -11.01 -12.00
C ASP A 97 4.23 -12.13 -13.01
N GLY A 98 4.01 -13.31 -12.46
CA GLY A 98 3.68 -14.50 -13.22
C GLY A 98 4.83 -15.50 -13.18
N SER A 99 4.44 -16.78 -13.24
CA SER A 99 5.38 -17.90 -13.13
C SER A 99 6.58 -17.73 -14.07
N SER A 100 7.77 -18.00 -13.54
CA SER A 100 9.01 -18.10 -14.33
C SER A 100 8.95 -19.12 -15.46
N LYS A 101 7.97 -20.04 -15.45
CA LYS A 101 7.70 -20.99 -16.53
C LYS A 101 6.94 -20.38 -17.71
N LYS A 102 6.31 -19.21 -17.53
CA LYS A 102 5.63 -18.49 -18.61
C LYS A 102 6.67 -17.67 -19.39
N GLN A 103 6.39 -17.50 -20.69
CA GLN A 103 7.16 -16.59 -21.53
C GLN A 103 7.12 -15.17 -20.94
N LEU A 104 8.23 -14.45 -21.05
CA LEU A 104 8.42 -13.14 -20.43
C LEU A 104 7.34 -12.13 -20.87
N ASP A 105 6.96 -12.15 -22.14
CA ASP A 105 5.93 -11.29 -22.72
C ASP A 105 4.52 -11.51 -22.14
N LYS A 106 4.26 -12.65 -21.49
CA LYS A 106 3.01 -13.00 -20.80
C LYS A 106 3.03 -12.66 -19.31
N ARG A 107 4.13 -12.11 -18.81
CA ARG A 107 4.28 -11.60 -17.44
C ARG A 107 3.89 -10.13 -17.39
N THR A 108 3.58 -9.64 -16.19
CA THR A 108 3.17 -8.25 -15.98
C THR A 108 4.21 -7.53 -15.14
N LEU A 109 4.83 -6.50 -15.68
CA LEU A 109 5.76 -5.65 -14.95
C LEU A 109 5.00 -4.49 -14.30
N PHE A 110 5.02 -4.44 -12.98
CA PHE A 110 4.48 -3.37 -12.18
C PHE A 110 5.58 -2.37 -11.86
N PHE A 111 5.31 -1.12 -12.23
CA PHE A 111 5.97 0.07 -11.72
C PHE A 111 4.92 0.85 -10.91
N PRO A 112 5.26 1.39 -9.73
CA PRO A 112 4.25 2.00 -8.87
C PRO A 112 3.66 3.25 -9.52
N ARG A 113 2.35 3.47 -9.37
CA ARG A 113 1.79 4.81 -9.63
C ARG A 113 2.28 5.78 -8.56
N TYR A 114 2.28 7.07 -8.87
CA TYR A 114 2.84 8.10 -7.99
C TYR A 114 2.23 8.03 -6.58
N HIS A 115 0.90 7.99 -6.43
CA HIS A 115 0.24 7.95 -5.11
C HIS A 115 0.53 6.67 -4.33
N GLN A 116 0.85 5.57 -5.02
CA GLN A 116 1.20 4.30 -4.38
C GLN A 116 2.64 4.34 -3.84
N MET A 117 3.55 4.96 -4.60
CA MET A 117 4.91 5.22 -4.15
C MET A 117 4.94 6.22 -2.99
N ASP A 118 4.20 7.32 -3.12
CA ASP A 118 4.11 8.39 -2.12
C ASP A 118 3.59 7.87 -0.78
N VAL A 119 2.48 7.14 -0.77
CA VAL A 119 1.91 6.62 0.48
C VAL A 119 2.86 5.66 1.19
N VAL A 120 3.50 4.75 0.47
CA VAL A 120 4.39 3.76 1.09
C VAL A 120 5.62 4.44 1.68
N ARG A 121 6.24 5.37 0.95
CA ARG A 121 7.39 6.13 1.45
C ARG A 121 7.03 6.96 2.68
N ARG A 122 5.92 7.69 2.64
CA ARG A 122 5.46 8.49 3.77
C ARG A 122 5.17 7.64 5.01
N LEU A 123 4.59 6.43 4.84
CA LEU A 123 4.36 5.51 5.95
C LEU A 123 5.68 5.02 6.57
N VAL A 124 6.63 4.60 5.74
CA VAL A 124 7.97 4.14 6.19
C VAL A 124 8.69 5.27 6.90
N ASP A 125 8.81 6.44 6.27
CA ASP A 125 9.48 7.62 6.83
C ASP A 125 8.86 8.04 8.16
N HIS A 126 7.52 8.10 8.23
CA HIS A 126 6.84 8.48 9.46
C HIS A 126 7.05 7.44 10.58
N CYS A 127 7.07 6.15 10.26
CA CYS A 127 7.40 5.12 11.25
C CYS A 127 8.86 5.24 11.72
N SER A 128 9.82 5.44 10.80
CA SER A 128 11.23 5.63 11.12
C SER A 128 11.47 6.82 12.05
N VAL A 129 10.67 7.89 11.92
CA VAL A 129 10.78 9.11 12.73
C VAL A 129 10.02 9.04 14.05
N ASN A 130 8.87 8.35 14.10
CA ASN A 130 7.96 8.39 15.26
C ASN A 130 7.91 7.08 16.05
N GLY A 131 8.56 6.02 15.57
CA GLY A 131 8.56 4.71 16.19
C GLY A 131 7.21 3.98 16.08
N VAL A 132 7.02 3.02 16.97
CA VAL A 132 5.85 2.12 17.05
C VAL A 132 4.73 2.76 17.88
N GLY A 133 3.48 2.35 17.65
CA GLY A 133 2.31 2.81 18.41
C GLY A 133 1.42 3.81 17.65
N GLN A 134 1.69 4.01 16.36
CA GLN A 134 1.01 5.00 15.54
C GLN A 134 -0.22 4.43 14.84
N THR A 135 -1.16 5.29 14.47
CA THR A 135 -2.32 4.94 13.65
C THR A 135 -2.34 5.75 12.35
N TYR A 136 -2.70 5.10 11.26
CA TYR A 136 -2.69 5.68 9.91
C TYR A 136 -3.97 5.35 9.17
N LEU A 137 -4.67 6.36 8.67
CA LEU A 137 -5.77 6.21 7.73
C LEU A 137 -5.31 6.55 6.32
N ILE A 138 -5.35 5.56 5.44
CA ILE A 138 -5.05 5.70 4.02
C ILE A 138 -6.38 5.66 3.27
N GLN A 139 -6.82 6.82 2.78
CA GLN A 139 -8.04 6.96 2.01
C GLN A 139 -7.74 6.92 0.52
N HIS A 140 -7.87 5.76 -0.11
CA HIS A 140 -7.62 5.58 -1.55
C HIS A 140 -8.87 5.05 -2.23
N SER A 141 -9.29 5.65 -3.34
CA SER A 141 -10.52 5.27 -4.07
C SER A 141 -10.57 3.77 -4.42
N ALA A 142 -11.78 3.24 -4.68
CA ALA A 142 -11.91 1.93 -5.32
C ALA A 142 -11.18 1.93 -6.68
N GLY A 143 -10.60 0.80 -7.09
CA GLY A 143 -9.82 0.70 -8.34
C GLY A 143 -8.44 1.40 -8.31
N SER A 144 -8.07 2.08 -7.22
CA SER A 144 -6.75 2.74 -7.07
C SER A 144 -5.57 1.78 -6.91
N GLY A 145 -5.81 0.46 -6.97
CA GLY A 145 -4.76 -0.55 -6.81
C GLY A 145 -4.21 -0.62 -5.37
N LYS A 146 -5.06 -0.40 -4.36
CA LYS A 146 -4.70 -0.46 -2.93
C LYS A 146 -3.92 -1.72 -2.56
N SER A 147 -4.25 -2.87 -3.14
CA SER A 147 -3.58 -4.15 -2.89
C SER A 147 -2.08 -4.10 -3.21
N ASN A 148 -1.65 -3.32 -4.22
CA ASN A 148 -0.23 -3.10 -4.51
C ASN A 148 0.41 -2.22 -3.42
N SER A 149 -0.23 -1.13 -3.02
CA SER A 149 0.24 -0.27 -1.92
C SER A 149 0.38 -1.04 -0.61
N ILE A 150 -0.58 -1.91 -0.29
CA ILE A 150 -0.55 -2.80 0.89
C ILE A 150 0.62 -3.78 0.80
N THR A 151 0.84 -4.39 -0.38
CA THR A 151 1.95 -5.32 -0.61
C THR A 151 3.29 -4.61 -0.38
N TRP A 152 3.51 -3.46 -1.03
CA TRP A 152 4.75 -2.70 -0.90
C TRP A 152 4.97 -2.15 0.52
N ALA A 153 3.90 -1.69 1.17
CA ALA A 153 3.96 -1.28 2.57
C ALA A 153 4.37 -2.45 3.48
N ALA A 154 3.77 -3.63 3.31
CA ALA A 154 4.09 -4.78 4.14
C ALA A 154 5.57 -5.18 4.07
N TYR A 155 6.16 -5.06 2.88
CA TYR A 155 7.59 -5.33 2.69
C TYR A 155 8.50 -4.27 3.26
N GLN A 156 8.22 -3.00 3.01
CA GLN A 156 9.12 -1.97 3.51
C GLN A 156 8.99 -1.80 5.03
N LEU A 157 7.83 -2.14 5.61
CA LEU A 157 7.63 -2.12 7.07
C LEU A 157 8.46 -3.18 7.82
N ILE A 158 8.72 -4.37 7.25
CA ILE A 158 9.62 -5.35 7.91
C ILE A 158 11.08 -4.89 7.94
N GLU A 159 11.45 -3.93 7.10
CA GLU A 159 12.79 -3.35 6.96
C GLU A 159 12.81 -1.86 7.32
N THR A 160 11.85 -1.38 8.11
CA THR A 160 11.83 0.01 8.60
C THR A 160 12.69 0.11 9.85
N TYR A 161 13.71 0.96 9.82
CA TYR A 161 14.64 1.20 10.92
C TYR A 161 14.37 2.55 11.58
N PRO A 162 14.49 2.66 12.91
CA PRO A 162 14.34 3.94 13.60
C PRO A 162 15.51 4.88 13.26
N ILE A 163 15.24 6.17 13.14
CA ILE A 163 16.31 7.17 12.94
C ILE A 163 17.11 7.46 14.22
N SER A 164 16.56 7.12 15.39
CA SER A 164 17.19 7.29 16.70
C SER A 164 16.79 6.20 17.70
N ASP A 165 17.66 5.97 18.69
CA ASP A 165 17.50 4.89 19.66
C ASP A 165 16.42 5.19 20.71
N ASP A 166 16.09 6.45 20.91
CA ASP A 166 15.13 6.95 21.89
C ASP A 166 13.67 6.94 21.42
N LEU A 167 13.42 6.51 20.17
CA LEU A 167 12.07 6.45 19.63
C LEU A 167 11.22 5.36 20.28
N PRO A 168 9.89 5.58 20.40
CA PRO A 168 8.97 4.57 20.91
C PRO A 168 9.11 3.21 20.21
N GLY A 169 9.37 2.16 20.99
CA GLY A 169 9.52 0.80 20.46
C GLY A 169 10.84 0.52 19.74
N SER A 170 11.75 1.48 19.64
CA SER A 170 13.11 1.30 19.12
C SER A 170 13.91 0.33 19.99
N ARG A 171 14.79 -0.45 19.35
CA ARG A 171 15.73 -1.37 20.00
C ARG A 171 17.16 -1.18 19.49
N GLY A 172 17.44 0.00 18.94
CA GLY A 172 18.67 0.32 18.24
C GLY A 172 18.41 0.70 16.77
N LYS A 173 19.17 1.66 16.25
CA LYS A 173 19.15 2.07 14.83
C LYS A 173 19.40 0.93 13.83
N GLU A 174 20.12 -0.10 14.25
CA GLU A 174 20.48 -1.28 13.43
C GLU A 174 19.44 -2.41 13.53
N VAL A 175 18.33 -2.20 14.25
CA VAL A 175 17.27 -3.20 14.44
C VAL A 175 15.97 -2.67 13.85
N PRO A 176 15.27 -3.45 12.98
CA PRO A 176 13.98 -3.02 12.46
C PRO A 176 12.95 -2.75 13.57
N LEU A 177 12.10 -1.76 13.35
CA LEU A 177 11.02 -1.37 14.25
C LEU A 177 10.00 -2.49 14.46
N PHE A 178 9.68 -3.25 13.42
CA PHE A 178 8.63 -4.26 13.44
C PHE A 178 9.21 -5.66 13.30
N ASP A 179 8.84 -6.54 14.24
CA ASP A 179 9.20 -7.97 14.17
C ASP A 179 8.36 -8.71 13.13
N SER A 180 7.08 -8.31 13.03
CA SER A 180 6.09 -8.90 12.12
C SER A 180 5.13 -7.85 11.58
N VAL A 181 4.78 -7.99 10.30
CA VAL A 181 3.68 -7.27 9.66
C VAL A 181 2.51 -8.22 9.46
N ILE A 182 1.33 -7.82 9.89
CA ILE A 182 0.09 -8.59 9.80
C ILE A 182 -0.83 -7.89 8.81
N VAL A 183 -1.11 -8.55 7.69
CA VAL A 183 -2.04 -8.07 6.66
C VAL A 183 -3.39 -8.74 6.90
N VAL A 184 -4.39 -7.91 7.18
CA VAL A 184 -5.77 -8.29 7.47
C VAL A 184 -6.64 -7.84 6.31
N THR A 185 -7.27 -8.78 5.62
CA THR A 185 -8.11 -8.51 4.44
C THR A 185 -9.36 -9.39 4.45
N ASP A 186 -10.36 -9.13 3.61
CA ASP A 186 -11.51 -10.01 3.46
C ASP A 186 -11.11 -11.33 2.76
N ARG A 187 -11.76 -12.46 3.08
CA ARG A 187 -11.45 -13.79 2.54
C ARG A 187 -11.54 -13.86 1.01
N ARG A 188 -12.42 -13.05 0.40
CA ARG A 188 -12.57 -12.92 -1.06
C ARG A 188 -11.39 -12.19 -1.69
N LEU A 189 -10.92 -11.13 -1.02
CA LEU A 189 -9.77 -10.28 -1.38
C LEU A 189 -8.43 -10.80 -0.86
N LEU A 190 -8.44 -11.86 -0.05
CA LEU A 190 -7.29 -12.70 0.33
C LEU A 190 -6.83 -13.50 -0.89
N ASP A 191 -6.76 -12.80 -2.00
CA ASP A 191 -6.76 -13.34 -3.32
C ASP A 191 -5.45 -14.09 -3.51
N LYS A 192 -5.48 -15.06 -4.42
CA LYS A 192 -4.26 -15.78 -4.82
C LYS A 192 -3.16 -14.78 -5.22
N GLN A 193 -3.54 -13.62 -5.78
CA GLN A 193 -2.65 -12.51 -6.11
C GLN A 193 -1.89 -11.98 -4.90
N LEU A 194 -2.51 -11.38 -3.88
CA LEU A 194 -1.78 -10.83 -2.72
C LEU A 194 -0.81 -11.86 -2.11
N ARG A 195 -1.21 -13.14 -2.02
CA ARG A 195 -0.34 -14.21 -1.52
C ARG A 195 0.78 -14.60 -2.46
N ASP A 196 0.53 -14.71 -3.76
CA ASP A 196 1.55 -15.06 -4.75
C ASP A 196 2.52 -13.89 -4.94
N ASN A 197 2.01 -12.66 -4.99
CA ASN A 197 2.77 -11.42 -4.98
C ASN A 197 3.70 -11.36 -3.77
N ILE A 198 3.17 -11.70 -2.59
CA ILE A 198 3.95 -11.69 -1.35
C ILE A 198 4.95 -12.90 -1.28
N LYS A 199 4.76 -13.93 -2.10
CA LYS A 199 5.72 -15.05 -2.18
C LYS A 199 6.83 -14.79 -3.19
N GLU A 200 6.50 -14.19 -4.34
CA GLU A 200 7.45 -13.94 -5.44
C GLU A 200 8.54 -12.92 -5.06
N PHE A 201 8.24 -12.00 -4.14
CA PHE A 201 9.20 -11.01 -3.63
C PHE A 201 10.13 -11.54 -2.53
N SER A 202 9.84 -12.70 -1.94
CA SER A 202 10.62 -13.27 -0.84
C SER A 202 11.54 -14.37 -1.38
N GLU A 203 12.77 -14.03 -1.79
CA GLU A 203 13.79 -15.03 -2.16
C GLU A 203 14.06 -16.03 -1.03
N VAL A 204 13.91 -15.57 0.22
CA VAL A 204 14.01 -16.41 1.41
C VAL A 204 12.68 -17.12 1.64
N LYS A 205 12.63 -18.42 1.33
CA LYS A 205 11.55 -19.30 1.81
C LYS A 205 11.45 -19.11 3.33
N ASN A 206 10.24 -18.90 3.85
CA ASN A 206 9.85 -18.86 5.28
C ASN A 206 9.55 -17.48 5.93
N ILE A 207 9.55 -16.38 5.17
CA ILE A 207 9.15 -15.03 5.65
C ILE A 207 7.63 -14.91 5.82
N VAL A 208 6.86 -15.60 4.98
CA VAL A 208 5.42 -15.41 4.83
C VAL A 208 4.64 -16.62 5.36
N ALA A 209 3.65 -16.40 6.21
CA ALA A 209 2.73 -17.43 6.68
C ALA A 209 1.27 -17.02 6.45
N PRO A 210 0.50 -17.74 5.62
CA PRO A 210 -0.95 -17.60 5.63
C PRO A 210 -1.51 -18.25 6.91
N ALA A 211 -2.44 -17.58 7.59
CA ALA A 211 -3.11 -18.10 8.78
C ALA A 211 -4.61 -18.27 8.53
N PHE A 212 -5.05 -19.50 8.26
CA PHE A 212 -6.45 -19.83 8.03
C PHE A 212 -7.20 -20.18 9.31
N LYS A 213 -6.49 -20.68 10.33
CA LYS A 213 -7.01 -20.97 11.68
C LYS A 213 -6.43 -20.03 12.71
N SER A 214 -7.13 -19.80 13.83
CA SER A 214 -6.62 -18.95 14.92
C SER A 214 -5.37 -19.56 15.58
N SER A 215 -5.25 -20.89 15.62
CA SER A 215 -4.04 -21.58 16.08
C SER A 215 -2.83 -21.34 15.18
N GLU A 216 -3.02 -21.32 13.85
CA GLU A 216 -1.98 -20.99 12.88
C GLU A 216 -1.53 -19.53 13.03
N LEU A 217 -2.46 -18.61 13.26
CA LEU A 217 -2.16 -17.20 13.53
C LEU A 217 -1.30 -17.05 14.79
N LYS A 218 -1.73 -17.67 15.90
CA LYS A 218 -0.97 -17.66 17.16
C LYS A 218 0.44 -18.23 16.96
N SER A 219 0.54 -19.39 16.32
CA SER A 219 1.83 -20.02 16.02
C SER A 219 2.72 -19.15 15.12
N ALA A 220 2.15 -18.46 14.13
CA ALA A 220 2.90 -17.56 13.26
C ALA A 220 3.45 -16.34 14.02
N LEU A 221 2.66 -15.79 14.96
CA LEU A 221 3.08 -14.70 15.84
C LEU A 221 4.21 -15.13 16.78
N GLU A 222 4.06 -16.28 17.45
CA GLU A 222 5.05 -16.85 18.37
C GLU A 222 6.36 -17.21 17.66
N ASN A 223 6.27 -17.81 16.47
CA ASN A 223 7.42 -18.19 15.65
C ASN A 223 8.07 -17.01 14.91
N GLY A 224 7.55 -15.78 15.04
CA GLY A 224 8.19 -14.58 14.49
C GLY A 224 8.17 -14.55 12.97
N LYS A 225 7.08 -15.00 12.35
CA LYS A 225 6.89 -14.86 10.89
C LYS A 225 6.87 -13.38 10.54
N LYS A 226 7.71 -12.97 9.59
CA LYS A 226 7.88 -11.58 9.21
C LYS A 226 6.62 -10.98 8.58
N ILE A 227 5.93 -11.74 7.73
CA ILE A 227 4.65 -11.32 7.14
C ILE A 227 3.58 -12.40 7.38
N ILE A 228 2.47 -11.99 7.98
CA ILE A 228 1.35 -12.86 8.32
C ILE A 228 0.11 -12.36 7.59
N ILE A 229 -0.50 -13.20 6.75
CA ILE A 229 -1.72 -12.83 6.01
C ILE A 229 -2.89 -13.58 6.62
N THR A 230 -3.91 -12.85 7.03
CA THR A 230 -5.09 -13.40 7.71
C THR A 230 -6.36 -12.64 7.33
N THR A 231 -7.50 -13.13 7.81
CA THR A 231 -8.80 -12.56 7.51
C THR A 231 -9.28 -11.61 8.60
N ILE A 232 -10.13 -10.66 8.25
CA ILE A 232 -10.72 -9.69 9.19
C ILE A 232 -11.50 -10.34 10.35
N GLN A 233 -12.13 -11.50 10.13
CA GLN A 233 -12.79 -12.29 11.18
C GLN A 233 -11.84 -12.65 12.34
N LYS A 234 -10.53 -12.74 12.08
CA LYS A 234 -9.53 -13.11 13.09
C LYS A 234 -8.96 -11.93 13.85
N PHE A 235 -9.39 -10.71 13.56
CA PHE A 235 -8.84 -9.50 14.16
C PHE A 235 -8.87 -9.49 15.70
N PRO A 236 -9.92 -9.97 16.40
CA PRO A 236 -9.88 -10.10 17.86
C PRO A 236 -8.70 -10.95 18.37
N TYR A 237 -8.43 -12.10 17.73
CA TYR A 237 -7.31 -12.97 18.07
C TYR A 237 -5.94 -12.32 17.79
N ILE A 238 -5.86 -11.41 16.81
CA ILE A 238 -4.65 -10.63 16.54
C ILE A 238 -4.40 -9.68 17.72
N VAL A 239 -5.42 -8.94 18.14
CA VAL A 239 -5.32 -7.98 19.26
C VAL A 239 -4.91 -8.70 20.55
N ASP A 240 -5.52 -9.85 20.84
CA ASP A 240 -5.16 -10.67 22.00
C ASP A 240 -3.73 -11.20 21.89
N GLY A 241 -3.34 -11.77 20.75
CA GLY A 241 -1.98 -12.30 20.55
C GLY A 241 -0.87 -11.25 20.61
N ILE A 242 -1.13 -10.03 20.11
CA ILE A 242 -0.19 -8.90 20.23
C ILE A 242 -0.03 -8.46 21.68
N ALA A 243 -1.10 -8.51 22.47
CA ALA A 243 -1.06 -8.14 23.88
C ALA A 243 -0.22 -9.12 24.71
N ASP A 244 -0.28 -10.41 24.38
CA ASP A 244 0.53 -11.45 25.01
C ASP A 244 2.02 -11.34 24.64
N LEU A 245 2.35 -10.77 23.47
CA LEU A 245 3.71 -10.62 22.95
C LEU A 245 4.25 -9.18 23.12
N SER A 246 4.24 -8.70 24.36
CA SER A 246 4.63 -7.31 24.71
C SER A 246 6.11 -6.96 24.41
N ASP A 247 6.97 -7.96 24.29
CA ASP A 247 8.38 -7.85 23.90
C ASP A 247 8.56 -7.65 22.39
N ARG A 248 7.55 -8.00 21.59
CA ARG A 248 7.55 -7.88 20.12
C ARG A 248 6.81 -6.66 19.64
N ARG A 249 7.10 -6.26 18.41
CA ARG A 249 6.56 -5.07 17.73
C ARG A 249 5.87 -5.45 16.44
N PHE A 250 4.68 -4.91 16.21
CA PHE A 250 3.83 -5.32 15.10
C PHE A 250 3.38 -4.13 14.26
N ALA A 251 3.31 -4.33 12.94
CA ALA A 251 2.56 -3.45 12.05
C ALA A 251 1.32 -4.20 11.57
N VAL A 252 0.13 -3.63 11.78
CA VAL A 252 -1.14 -4.26 11.40
C VAL A 252 -1.77 -3.47 10.26
N ILE A 253 -1.73 -4.03 9.05
CA ILE A 253 -2.35 -3.44 7.86
C ILE A 253 -3.76 -4.01 7.71
N ILE A 254 -4.75 -3.14 7.61
CA ILE A 254 -6.16 -3.50 7.51
C ILE A 254 -6.66 -3.01 6.15
N ASP A 255 -6.98 -3.94 5.26
CA ASP A 255 -7.64 -3.66 3.99
C ASP A 255 -9.16 -3.57 4.18
N GLU A 256 -9.79 -2.65 3.45
CA GLU A 256 -11.21 -2.32 3.57
C GLU A 256 -11.64 -2.06 5.03
N ALA A 257 -10.98 -1.09 5.68
CA ALA A 257 -11.29 -0.63 7.03
C ALA A 257 -12.63 0.16 7.15
N HIS A 258 -13.62 -0.24 6.35
CA HIS A 258 -15.01 0.17 6.45
C HIS A 258 -15.88 -1.08 6.73
N SER A 259 -16.83 -0.97 7.65
CA SER A 259 -17.88 -1.98 7.80
C SER A 259 -18.65 -2.09 6.48
N SER A 260 -18.88 -3.30 5.99
CA SER A 260 -19.77 -3.57 4.86
C SER A 260 -21.09 -2.82 5.01
N GLN A 261 -21.43 -1.95 4.06
CA GLN A 261 -22.82 -1.58 3.80
C GLN A 261 -23.22 -2.18 2.46
N ASP A 262 -24.25 -3.04 2.49
CA ASP A 262 -25.38 -2.99 1.57
C ASP A 262 -26.48 -3.95 2.08
N GLY A 263 -27.68 -3.40 2.31
CA GLY A 263 -28.93 -4.17 2.38
C GLY A 263 -29.70 -4.15 3.70
N HIS A 264 -30.71 -3.27 3.79
CA HIS A 264 -31.89 -3.48 4.63
C HIS A 264 -32.60 -4.78 4.21
N ASN A 265 -32.14 -5.91 4.73
CA ASN A 265 -32.91 -7.13 4.98
C ASN A 265 -31.92 -8.24 5.35
N GLN A 266 -32.22 -8.94 6.45
CA GLN A 266 -31.69 -10.24 6.87
C GLN A 266 -30.64 -10.24 7.99
N ASP A 267 -31.07 -9.84 9.18
CA ASP A 267 -30.41 -10.18 10.45
C ASP A 267 -30.30 -11.70 10.70
N LYS A 268 -31.06 -12.54 9.98
CA LYS A 268 -31.05 -14.01 10.13
C LYS A 268 -30.19 -14.79 9.13
N LEU A 269 -29.76 -14.19 8.02
CA LEU A 269 -28.84 -14.84 7.05
C LEU A 269 -27.37 -14.48 7.28
N ASN A 270 -27.10 -13.41 8.02
CA ASN A 270 -25.75 -13.03 8.45
C ASN A 270 -25.12 -14.04 9.42
N GLU A 271 -25.93 -14.72 10.24
CA GLU A 271 -25.48 -15.75 11.20
C GLU A 271 -24.99 -17.03 10.49
N ALA A 272 -25.49 -17.32 9.28
CA ALA A 272 -25.14 -18.51 8.51
C ALA A 272 -23.95 -18.33 7.55
N MET A 273 -23.57 -17.09 7.20
CA MET A 273 -22.56 -16.81 6.16
C MET A 273 -21.23 -16.20 6.66
N GLY A 274 -21.05 -15.99 7.96
CA GLY A 274 -19.76 -15.57 8.51
C GLY A 274 -19.30 -14.17 8.07
N PHE A 275 -20.24 -13.30 7.72
CA PHE A 275 -19.96 -11.88 7.54
C PHE A 275 -19.65 -11.25 8.90
N VAL A 276 -18.57 -10.47 8.96
CA VAL A 276 -18.18 -9.71 10.15
C VAL A 276 -19.18 -8.58 10.29
N SER A 277 -20.04 -8.64 11.31
CA SER A 277 -20.92 -7.52 11.64
C SER A 277 -20.10 -6.28 11.98
N GLU A 278 -20.65 -5.10 11.71
CA GLU A 278 -20.11 -3.78 12.12
C GLU A 278 -19.67 -3.80 13.60
N ASP A 279 -20.46 -4.52 14.41
CA ASP A 279 -20.20 -4.87 15.80
C ASP A 279 -18.86 -5.55 16.08
N VAL A 280 -18.31 -6.39 15.21
CA VAL A 280 -17.04 -7.10 15.50
C VAL A 280 -15.84 -6.22 15.23
N LEU A 281 -15.84 -5.41 14.16
CA LEU A 281 -14.76 -4.44 13.93
C LEU A 281 -14.84 -3.33 14.99
N ASP A 282 -16.03 -2.83 15.30
CA ASP A 282 -16.19 -1.83 16.34
C ASP A 282 -15.92 -2.40 17.74
N LYS A 283 -16.36 -3.62 18.08
CA LYS A 283 -15.99 -4.26 19.36
C LYS A 283 -14.51 -4.59 19.42
N ALA A 284 -13.85 -4.93 18.31
CA ALA A 284 -12.40 -5.19 18.34
C ALA A 284 -11.57 -3.90 18.42
N LEU A 285 -12.02 -2.82 17.78
CA LEU A 285 -11.41 -1.49 17.90
C LEU A 285 -11.76 -0.83 19.25
N GLN A 286 -12.94 -1.07 19.80
CA GLN A 286 -13.36 -0.63 21.13
C GLN A 286 -12.71 -1.46 22.22
N SER A 287 -12.54 -2.77 22.05
CA SER A 287 -11.76 -3.60 22.97
C SER A 287 -10.30 -3.19 22.94
N ALA A 288 -9.76 -2.83 21.77
CA ALA A 288 -8.44 -2.22 21.68
C ALA A 288 -8.39 -0.84 22.35
N LYS A 289 -9.40 0.03 22.22
CA LYS A 289 -9.48 1.30 22.98
C LYS A 289 -9.54 1.07 24.49
N ASN A 290 -10.42 0.18 24.96
CA ASN A 290 -10.59 -0.15 26.38
C ASN A 290 -9.38 -0.88 26.97
N ARG A 291 -8.58 -1.56 26.13
CA ARG A 291 -7.31 -2.20 26.51
C ARG A 291 -6.07 -1.34 26.19
N LYS A 292 -6.26 -0.09 25.71
CA LYS A 292 -5.30 0.75 24.99
C LYS A 292 -4.74 0.02 23.77
N MET A 293 -4.89 0.59 22.57
CA MET A 293 -4.14 0.14 21.38
C MET A 293 -2.69 0.09 21.83
N ARG A 294 -2.13 -1.13 21.91
CA ARG A 294 -0.95 -1.36 22.72
C ARG A 294 0.22 -0.63 22.07
N SER A 295 1.08 -0.03 22.89
CA SER A 295 2.24 0.72 22.43
C SER A 295 3.24 -0.11 21.60
N ASN A 296 3.06 -1.43 21.55
CA ASN A 296 3.87 -2.35 20.76
C ASN A 296 3.32 -2.62 19.35
N ALA A 297 2.26 -1.94 18.88
CA ALA A 297 1.77 -2.08 17.52
C ALA A 297 1.39 -0.77 16.85
N SER A 298 1.68 -0.64 15.55
CA SER A 298 1.19 0.42 14.67
C SER A 298 0.11 -0.12 13.73
N TYR A 299 -0.91 0.67 13.42
CA TYR A 299 -2.07 0.23 12.63
C TYR A 299 -2.28 1.08 11.39
N PHE A 300 -2.46 0.43 10.24
CA PHE A 300 -2.53 1.03 8.91
C PHE A 300 -3.84 0.64 8.24
N ALA A 301 -4.83 1.52 8.29
CA ALA A 301 -6.17 1.28 7.78
C ALA A 301 -6.30 1.83 6.34
N PHE A 302 -6.48 0.95 5.36
CA PHE A 302 -6.78 1.29 3.97
C PHE A 302 -8.29 1.21 3.73
N THR A 303 -8.86 2.25 3.14
CA THR A 303 -10.29 2.28 2.78
C THR A 303 -10.57 3.32 1.70
N ALA A 304 -11.64 3.15 0.92
CA ALA A 304 -12.11 4.17 -0.01
C ALA A 304 -13.07 5.18 0.64
N THR A 305 -13.87 4.72 1.61
CA THR A 305 -15.02 5.42 2.17
C THR A 305 -15.00 5.32 3.70
N PRO A 306 -14.09 6.02 4.38
CA PRO A 306 -14.01 5.97 5.83
C PRO A 306 -15.28 6.57 6.47
N LYS A 307 -15.86 5.85 7.44
CA LYS A 307 -16.86 6.43 8.35
C LYS A 307 -16.18 7.43 9.31
N ASN A 308 -16.94 8.35 9.90
CA ASN A 308 -16.43 9.31 10.90
C ASN A 308 -15.70 8.60 12.05
N THR A 309 -16.23 7.47 12.53
CA THR A 309 -15.59 6.66 13.57
C THR A 309 -14.24 6.09 13.15
N THR A 310 -14.06 5.74 11.87
CA THR A 310 -12.77 5.31 11.32
C THR A 310 -11.79 6.49 11.24
N LEU A 311 -12.25 7.67 10.82
CA LEU A 311 -11.46 8.91 10.81
C LEU A 311 -10.97 9.30 12.21
N GLU A 312 -11.85 9.27 13.21
CA GLU A 312 -11.45 9.57 14.60
C GLU A 312 -10.46 8.56 15.18
N LYS A 313 -10.48 7.30 14.70
CA LYS A 313 -9.60 6.23 15.21
C LYS A 313 -8.23 6.21 14.54
N PHE A 314 -8.19 6.42 13.22
CA PHE A 314 -6.98 6.22 12.42
C PHE A 314 -6.50 7.49 11.70
N GLY A 315 -7.34 8.52 11.63
CA GLY A 315 -6.99 9.80 11.02
C GLY A 315 -6.07 10.64 11.90
N GLN A 316 -5.48 11.65 11.29
CA GLN A 316 -4.64 12.64 11.97
C GLN A 316 -5.50 13.78 12.49
N ARG A 317 -5.49 13.95 13.82
CA ARG A 317 -6.18 15.06 14.47
C ARG A 317 -5.55 16.39 14.06
N GLN A 318 -6.39 17.32 13.62
CA GLN A 318 -6.02 18.68 13.26
C GLN A 318 -6.17 19.64 14.45
N ALA A 319 -5.64 20.85 14.32
CA ALA A 319 -5.71 21.88 15.37
C ALA A 319 -7.15 22.29 15.72
N ASP A 320 -8.07 22.22 14.75
CA ASP A 320 -9.50 22.52 14.92
C ASP A 320 -10.30 21.35 15.53
N GLY A 321 -9.64 20.22 15.83
CA GLY A 321 -10.26 19.01 16.38
C GLY A 321 -10.85 18.06 15.35
N THR A 322 -10.82 18.40 14.05
CA THR A 322 -11.21 17.48 12.98
C THR A 322 -10.15 16.41 12.74
N TYR A 323 -10.51 15.37 11.99
CA TYR A 323 -9.59 14.28 11.62
C TYR A 323 -9.52 14.18 10.10
N VAL A 324 -8.30 14.04 9.57
CA VAL A 324 -8.03 13.87 8.13
C VAL A 324 -7.25 12.58 7.87
N PRO A 325 -7.36 11.97 6.68
CA PRO A 325 -6.53 10.82 6.35
C PRO A 325 -5.03 11.21 6.30
N PHE A 326 -4.17 10.28 6.68
CA PHE A 326 -2.71 10.41 6.54
C PHE A 326 -2.32 10.60 5.07
N HIS A 327 -3.00 9.88 4.18
CA HIS A 327 -2.81 10.01 2.74
C HIS A 327 -4.15 9.85 2.01
N LEU A 328 -4.39 10.70 1.01
CA LEU A 328 -5.59 10.69 0.19
C LEU A 328 -5.26 10.48 -1.29
N TYR A 329 -5.93 9.53 -1.93
CA TYR A 329 -6.07 9.44 -3.38
C TYR A 329 -7.56 9.39 -3.68
N SER A 330 -8.10 10.51 -4.15
CA SER A 330 -9.55 10.73 -4.16
C SER A 330 -10.22 10.03 -5.36
N MET A 331 -11.54 9.80 -5.23
CA MET A 331 -12.34 9.32 -6.36
C MET A 331 -12.38 10.34 -7.51
N LYS A 332 -12.39 11.65 -7.21
CA LYS A 332 -12.32 12.70 -8.22
C LYS A 332 -11.04 12.59 -9.04
N GLN A 333 -9.89 12.42 -8.38
CA GLN A 333 -8.61 12.24 -9.06
C GLN A 333 -8.62 10.99 -9.95
N ALA A 334 -9.11 9.86 -9.43
CA ALA A 334 -9.20 8.62 -10.18
C ALA A 334 -10.03 8.77 -11.46
N ILE A 335 -11.22 9.39 -11.36
CA ILE A 335 -12.11 9.61 -12.49
C ILE A 335 -11.47 10.55 -13.52
N GLU A 336 -10.88 11.66 -13.09
CA GLU A 336 -10.22 12.62 -13.99
C GLU A 336 -9.00 12.03 -14.70
N GLU A 337 -8.32 11.06 -14.06
CA GLU A 337 -7.22 10.27 -14.60
C GLU A 337 -7.66 9.10 -15.51
N GLY A 338 -8.97 8.81 -15.57
CA GLY A 338 -9.57 7.81 -16.47
C GLY A 338 -9.72 6.41 -15.88
N PHE A 339 -9.82 6.28 -14.56
CA PHE A 339 -10.03 5.00 -13.84
C PHE A 339 -11.46 4.77 -13.39
#